data_AF-A0A7D9J5F1-F1
#
_entry.id   AF-A0A7D9J5F1-F1
#
_cell.length_a   1.000
_cell.length_b   1.000
_cell.length_c   1.000
_cell.angle_alpha   90.00
_cell.angle_beta   90.00
_cell.angle_gamma   90.00
#
_symmetry.space_group_name_H-M   'P 1'
#
loop_
_entity.id
_entity.type
_entity.pdbx_description
1 polymer ?
#
loop_
_entity_poly.entity_id
_entity_poly.type
_entity_poly.pdbx_seq_one_letter_code
_entity_poly.pdbx_strand_id
1 'polypeptide(L)'
;MLTEDPMIFIMDSKHNIKKLRNNEKSSSHGKRMLTKEGKNIYWSHWKEAYCWDQKSNSCPIHERLKEDHFNLTPSSRMRNGLAEDVLDKRVLFLMKGQKGASGNNGADGAAGTPGQTGENGAVGDAGPPGPPGLTGSSGPRGEG
;
A
#
# COMPACT_ATOMS: atom_id res chain seq x y z
N MET A 1 42.92 31.04 14.06
CA MET A 1 42.03 30.13 13.31
C MET A 1 40.63 30.41 13.78
N LEU A 2 39.77 30.98 12.94
CA LEU A 2 38.35 31.15 13.26
C LEU A 2 37.72 29.77 13.07
N THR A 3 37.21 29.17 14.15
CA THR A 3 36.34 28.01 14.06
C THR A 3 34.97 28.51 13.65
N GLU A 4 34.56 28.26 12.40
CA GLU A 4 33.20 28.59 11.99
C GLU A 4 32.22 27.65 12.69
N ASP A 5 31.24 28.21 13.39
CA ASP A 5 30.20 27.43 14.06
C ASP A 5 29.36 26.70 13.01
N PRO A 6 29.20 25.36 13.11
CA PRO A 6 28.50 24.59 12.09
C PRO A 6 27.01 24.90 12.08
N MET A 7 26.46 25.13 10.90
CA MET A 7 25.01 25.26 10.70
C MET A 7 24.34 23.88 10.74
N ILE A 8 23.42 23.67 11.69
CA ILE A 8 22.72 22.40 11.89
C ILE A 8 21.27 22.53 11.42
N PHE A 9 20.85 21.67 10.49
CA PHE A 9 19.46 21.55 10.07
C PHE A 9 18.77 20.41 10.83
N ILE A 10 17.66 20.73 11.49
CA ILE A 10 16.85 19.77 12.24
C ILE A 10 15.44 19.76 11.68
N MET A 11 14.87 18.58 11.54
CA MET A 11 13.46 18.41 11.18
C MET A 11 12.61 18.20 12.42
N ASP A 12 11.38 18.69 12.41
CA ASP A 12 10.37 18.39 13.42
C ASP A 12 10.09 16.87 13.45
N SER A 13 10.44 16.23 14.58
CA SER A 13 10.26 14.81 14.80
C SER A 13 8.79 14.39 14.73
N LYS A 14 7.86 15.21 15.22
CA LYS A 14 6.42 14.92 15.21
C LYS A 14 5.88 14.85 13.79
N HIS A 15 6.36 15.75 12.94
CA HIS A 15 5.99 15.74 11.52
C HIS A 15 6.55 14.51 10.80
N ASN A 16 7.76 14.08 11.14
CA ASN A 16 8.36 12.86 10.58
C ASN A 16 7.58 11.60 10.98
N ILE A 17 7.16 11.49 12.25
CA ILE A 17 6.32 10.39 12.75
C ILE A 17 4.98 10.35 11.99
N LYS A 18 4.35 11.52 11.78
CA LYS A 18 3.12 11.62 10.97
C LYS A 18 3.34 11.17 9.52
N LYS A 19 4.43 11.59 8.88
CA LYS A 19 4.77 11.15 7.52
C LYS A 19 4.94 9.64 7.45
N LEU A 20 5.63 9.05 8.44
CA LEU A 20 5.82 7.61 8.53
C LEU A 20 4.49 6.87 8.63
N ARG A 21 3.63 7.24 9.60
CA ARG A 21 2.28 6.66 9.75
C ARG A 21 1.48 6.73 8.44
N ASN A 22 1.49 7.89 7.78
CA ASN A 22 0.72 8.09 6.56
C ASN A 22 1.25 7.24 5.39
N ASN A 23 2.58 7.06 5.30
CA ASN A 23 3.19 6.20 4.29
C ASN A 23 2.81 4.73 4.48
N GLU A 24 2.80 4.25 5.73
CA GLU A 24 2.39 2.89 6.07
C GLU A 24 0.90 2.66 5.76
N LYS A 25 0.01 3.58 6.19
CA LYS A 25 -1.45 3.46 5.98
C LYS A 25 -1.85 3.45 4.49
N SER A 26 -1.14 4.19 3.65
CA SER A 26 -1.42 4.29 2.21
C SER A 26 -0.97 3.07 1.40
N SER A 27 -0.42 2.04 2.06
CA SER A 27 -0.01 0.80 1.41
C SER A 27 -1.24 -0.03 1.01
N SER A 28 -1.68 0.09 -0.24
CA SER A 28 -2.47 -0.96 -0.89
C SER A 28 -1.49 -2.03 -1.40
N HIS A 29 -1.69 -3.28 -0.98
CA HIS A 29 -0.93 -4.46 -1.43
C HIS A 29 0.57 -4.55 -1.03
N GLY A 30 0.94 -4.08 0.17
CA GLY A 30 2.24 -4.44 0.77
C GLY A 30 3.48 -3.80 0.11
N LYS A 31 3.34 -2.70 -0.64
CA LYS A 31 4.49 -2.01 -1.25
C LYS A 31 5.23 -1.08 -0.28
N ARG A 32 4.56 -0.62 0.78
CA ARG A 32 5.12 0.24 1.83
C ARG A 32 4.93 -0.45 3.18
N MET A 33 6.04 -0.69 3.87
CA MET A 33 6.09 -1.36 5.16
C MET A 33 7.37 -0.95 5.89
N LEU A 34 7.35 -1.10 7.21
CA LEU A 34 8.56 -1.06 8.02
C LEU A 34 9.25 -2.43 8.03
N THR A 35 10.58 -2.43 8.10
CA THR A 35 11.36 -3.65 8.26
C THR A 35 12.27 -3.53 9.49
N LYS A 36 12.31 -4.58 10.30
CA LYS A 36 13.22 -4.68 11.45
C LYS A 36 13.71 -6.10 11.59
N GLU A 37 15.03 -6.29 11.60
CA GLU A 37 15.66 -7.62 11.76
C GLU A 37 15.11 -8.66 10.76
N GLY A 38 14.91 -8.25 9.50
CA GLY A 38 14.38 -9.10 8.43
C GLY A 38 12.87 -9.39 8.51
N LYS A 39 12.15 -8.81 9.48
CA LYS A 39 10.70 -8.96 9.62
C LYS A 39 9.96 -7.74 9.08
N ASN A 40 8.92 -8.00 8.31
CA ASN A 40 8.03 -6.99 7.77
C ASN A 40 6.97 -6.60 8.80
N ILE A 41 6.74 -5.30 8.95
CA ILE A 41 5.78 -4.72 9.87
C ILE A 41 4.81 -3.90 9.03
N TYR A 42 3.57 -4.37 8.93
CA TYR A 42 2.52 -3.73 8.16
C TYR A 42 1.60 -2.91 9.05
N TRP A 43 0.86 -1.98 8.44
CA TRP A 43 -0.20 -1.22 9.11
C TRP A 43 -1.24 -2.11 9.80
N SER A 44 -1.56 -3.28 9.20
CA SER A 44 -2.49 -4.26 9.76
C SER A 44 -2.08 -4.72 11.15
N HIS A 45 -0.78 -4.97 11.39
CA HIS A 45 -0.29 -5.43 12.68
C HIS A 45 -0.60 -4.43 13.80
N TRP A 46 -0.52 -3.12 13.52
CA TRP A 46 -0.85 -2.08 14.51
C TRP A 46 -2.35 -2.09 14.84
N LYS A 47 -3.19 -2.22 13.80
CA LYS A 47 -4.65 -2.28 13.96
C LYS A 47 -5.09 -3.55 14.68
N GLU A 48 -4.47 -4.68 14.38
CA GLU A 48 -4.72 -5.96 15.04
C GLU A 48 -4.34 -5.93 16.51
N ALA A 49 -3.20 -5.33 16.86
CA ALA A 49 -2.77 -5.18 18.26
C ALA A 49 -3.74 -4.33 19.07
N TYR A 50 -4.24 -3.24 18.48
CA TYR A 50 -5.31 -2.45 19.06
C TYR A 50 -6.60 -3.28 19.23
N CYS A 51 -7.06 -3.96 18.18
CA CYS A 51 -8.27 -4.81 18.25
C CYS A 51 -8.16 -5.92 19.30
N TRP A 52 -6.97 -6.50 19.47
CA TRP A 52 -6.70 -7.49 20.52
C TRP A 52 -6.80 -6.86 21.90
N ASP A 53 -6.16 -5.70 22.14
CA ASP A 53 -6.23 -4.98 23.41
C ASP A 53 -7.68 -4.68 23.83
N GLN A 54 -8.48 -4.19 22.89
CA GLN A 54 -9.90 -3.88 23.14
C GLN A 54 -10.76 -5.11 23.44
N LYS A 55 -10.37 -6.31 22.97
CA LYS A 55 -11.14 -7.56 23.16
C LYS A 55 -10.67 -8.38 24.35
N SER A 56 -9.37 -8.40 24.60
CA SER A 56 -8.74 -9.30 25.58
C SER A 56 -8.53 -8.64 26.93
N ASN A 57 -8.45 -7.31 26.99
CA ASN A 57 -8.21 -6.59 28.24
C ASN A 57 -9.45 -5.79 28.64
N SER A 58 -9.99 -6.07 29.83
CA SER A 58 -11.09 -5.29 30.41
C SER A 58 -10.71 -3.82 30.66
N CYS A 59 -9.42 -3.54 30.82
CA CYS A 59 -8.84 -2.20 30.82
C CYS A 59 -7.80 -2.11 29.69
N PRO A 60 -8.04 -1.31 28.63
CA PRO A 60 -7.10 -1.17 27.53
C PRO A 60 -5.72 -0.68 28.01
N ILE A 61 -4.67 -1.35 27.56
CA ILE A 61 -3.29 -0.99 27.92
C ILE A 61 -2.92 0.39 27.33
N HIS A 62 -3.54 0.76 26.20
CA HIS A 62 -3.39 2.07 25.61
C HIS A 62 -4.71 2.86 25.56
N GLU A 63 -5.08 3.44 26.69
CA GLU A 63 -6.34 4.20 26.90
C GLU A 63 -6.61 5.33 25.87
N ARG A 64 -5.55 5.93 25.31
CA ARG A 64 -5.67 7.02 24.34
C ARG A 64 -5.97 6.54 22.91
N LEU A 65 -5.70 5.27 22.60
CA LEU A 65 -5.94 4.74 21.26
C LEU A 65 -7.43 4.57 21.04
N LYS A 66 -7.87 5.00 19.85
CA LYS A 66 -9.24 4.95 19.38
C LYS A 66 -9.25 4.55 17.93
N GLU A 67 -10.40 4.12 17.43
CA GLU A 67 -10.55 3.70 16.03
C GLU A 67 -10.07 4.75 15.00
N ASP A 68 -10.28 6.04 15.28
CA ASP A 68 -9.81 7.18 14.47
C ASP A 68 -8.29 7.20 14.21
N HIS A 69 -7.50 6.54 15.07
CA HIS A 69 -6.06 6.42 14.89
C HIS A 69 -5.69 5.47 13.73
N PHE A 70 -6.57 4.52 13.43
CA PHE A 70 -6.37 3.49 12.41
C PHE A 70 -7.18 3.76 11.14
N ASN A 71 -8.38 4.31 11.29
CA ASN A 71 -9.27 4.70 10.21
C ASN A 71 -9.11 6.19 9.89
N LEU A 72 -7.96 6.56 9.33
CA LEU A 72 -7.60 7.97 9.11
C LEU A 72 -8.48 8.65 8.05
N THR A 73 -9.20 9.70 8.46
CA THR A 73 -9.87 10.67 7.58
C THR A 73 -8.87 11.71 7.06
N PRO A 74 -9.21 12.52 6.04
CA PRO A 74 -8.35 13.61 5.58
C PRO A 74 -7.93 14.57 6.70
N SER A 75 -8.83 14.90 7.63
CA SER A 75 -8.55 15.78 8.77
C SER A 75 -7.70 15.08 9.83
N SER A 76 -8.00 13.82 10.17
CA SER A 76 -7.25 13.09 11.20
C SER A 76 -5.81 12.75 10.74
N ARG A 77 -5.60 12.59 9.42
CA ARG A 77 -4.27 12.43 8.81
C ARG A 77 -3.30 13.58 9.11
N MET A 78 -3.81 14.77 9.42
CA MET A 78 -2.99 15.95 9.70
C MET A 78 -2.56 16.07 11.16
N ARG A 79 -3.21 15.33 12.07
CA ARG A 79 -2.96 15.41 13.52
C ARG A 79 -1.68 14.65 13.88
N ASN A 80 -0.66 15.40 14.34
CA ASN A 80 0.61 14.83 14.82
C ASN A 80 0.39 13.91 16.03
N GLY A 81 -0.42 14.33 17.01
CA GLY A 81 -0.66 13.55 18.23
C GLY A 81 -1.23 12.16 17.97
N LEU A 82 -2.14 12.01 17.00
CA LEU A 82 -2.62 10.69 16.60
C LEU A 82 -1.51 9.79 16.02
N ALA A 83 -0.48 10.38 15.40
CA ALA A 83 0.64 9.60 14.88
C ALA A 83 1.60 9.18 15.99
N GLU A 84 1.85 10.08 16.94
CA GLU A 84 2.63 9.79 18.14
C GLU A 84 1.97 8.69 18.96
N ASP A 85 0.66 8.77 19.21
CA ASP A 85 -0.09 7.76 19.96
C ASP A 85 -0.08 6.36 19.28
N VAL A 86 -0.05 6.29 17.94
CA VAL A 86 0.05 5.00 17.21
C VAL A 86 1.47 4.43 17.24
N LEU A 87 2.47 5.29 17.04
CA LEU A 87 3.88 4.90 16.99
C LEU A 87 4.54 5.03 18.37
N ASP A 88 3.78 4.74 19.43
CA ASP A 88 4.23 4.79 20.82
C ASP A 88 4.78 3.45 21.31
N LYS A 89 5.63 3.52 22.34
CA LYS A 89 6.19 2.35 23.03
C LYS A 89 5.12 1.40 23.58
N ARG A 90 3.98 1.91 24.03
CA ARG A 90 2.86 1.08 24.51
C ARG A 90 2.24 0.24 23.40
N VAL A 91 2.14 0.77 22.18
CA VAL A 91 1.63 0.00 21.04
C VAL A 91 2.62 -1.09 20.64
N LEU A 92 3.92 -0.81 20.72
CA LEU A 92 4.94 -1.84 20.55
C LEU A 92 4.81 -2.97 21.60
N PHE A 93 4.44 -2.64 22.84
CA PHE A 93 4.16 -3.64 23.87
C PHE A 93 2.91 -4.46 23.54
N LEU A 94 1.85 -3.82 23.05
CA LEU A 94 0.64 -4.50 22.57
C LEU A 94 0.94 -5.51 21.47
N MET A 95 1.72 -5.12 20.46
CA MET A 95 2.09 -6.03 19.37
C MET A 95 2.86 -7.26 19.86
N LYS A 96 3.71 -7.11 20.88
CA LYS A 96 4.42 -8.23 21.51
C LYS A 96 3.47 -9.12 22.31
N GLY A 97 2.56 -8.53 23.08
CA GLY A 97 1.56 -9.24 23.88
C GLY A 97 0.60 -10.05 23.01
N GLN A 98 0.03 -9.44 21.97
CA GLN A 98 -0.83 -10.10 20.99
C GLN A 98 -0.13 -11.30 20.34
N LYS A 99 1.14 -11.13 19.90
CA LYS A 99 1.90 -12.23 19.30
C LYS A 99 2.18 -13.36 20.29
N GLY A 100 2.42 -13.05 21.56
CA GLY A 100 2.56 -14.06 22.61
C GLY A 100 1.27 -14.83 22.88
N ALA A 101 0.13 -14.13 22.92
CA ALA A 101 -1.19 -14.72 23.17
C ALA A 101 -1.72 -15.57 22.00
N SER A 102 -1.43 -15.17 20.76
CA SER A 102 -1.92 -15.87 19.55
C SER A 102 -1.09 -17.11 19.18
N GLY A 103 -0.01 -17.41 19.92
CA GLY A 103 1.08 -18.27 19.45
C GLY A 103 1.87 -17.56 18.36
N ASN A 104 3.15 -17.90 18.20
CA ASN A 104 3.94 -17.39 17.07
C ASN A 104 3.36 -17.98 15.77
N ASN A 105 2.34 -17.35 15.18
CA ASN A 105 2.02 -17.60 13.79
C ASN A 105 3.32 -17.39 13.00
N GLY A 106 3.71 -18.41 12.23
CA GLY A 106 4.92 -18.37 11.42
C GLY A 106 4.93 -17.11 10.57
N ALA A 107 6.12 -16.59 10.25
CA ALA A 107 6.22 -15.45 9.35
C ALA A 107 5.44 -15.76 8.06
N ASP A 108 4.63 -14.80 7.60
CA ASP A 108 4.00 -14.91 6.28
C ASP A 108 5.09 -15.24 5.25
N GLY A 109 4.86 -16.28 4.45
CA GLY A 109 5.79 -16.67 3.41
C GLY A 109 6.14 -15.49 2.51
N ALA A 110 7.36 -15.44 1.98
CA ALA A 110 7.77 -14.39 1.05
C ALA A 110 6.74 -14.30 -0.09
N ALA A 111 6.32 -13.08 -0.44
CA ALA A 111 5.43 -12.87 -1.58
C ALA A 111 6.04 -13.53 -2.83
N GLY A 112 5.24 -14.30 -3.56
CA GLY A 112 5.67 -14.94 -4.79
C GLY A 112 6.21 -13.91 -5.79
N THR A 113 7.20 -14.31 -6.59
CA THR A 113 7.71 -13.46 -7.67
C THR A 113 6.56 -13.10 -8.63
N PRO A 114 6.51 -11.86 -9.16
CA PRO A 114 5.55 -11.52 -10.21
C PRO A 114 5.61 -12.54 -11.35
N GLY A 115 4.45 -12.97 -11.86
CA GLY A 115 4.39 -13.84 -13.03
C GLY A 115 5.10 -13.19 -14.23
N GLN A 116 5.72 -14.00 -15.08
CA GLN A 116 6.30 -13.52 -16.33
C GLN A 116 5.20 -12.84 -17.16
N THR A 117 5.50 -11.67 -17.74
CA THR A 117 4.61 -11.01 -18.70
C THR A 117 4.32 -12.00 -19.83
N GLY A 118 3.04 -12.24 -20.13
CA GLY A 118 2.65 -13.11 -21.23
C GLY A 118 3.21 -12.61 -22.56
N GLU A 119 3.58 -13.53 -23.44
CA GLU A 119 4.06 -13.19 -24.79
C GLU A 119 2.98 -12.39 -25.54
N ASN A 120 3.41 -11.37 -26.29
CA ASN A 120 2.49 -10.64 -27.17
C ASN A 120 1.83 -11.64 -28.14
N GLY A 121 0.51 -11.58 -28.26
CA GLY A 121 -0.22 -12.40 -29.22
C GLY A 121 0.26 -12.17 -30.66
N ALA A 122 0.21 -13.22 -31.49
CA ALA A 122 0.56 -13.13 -32.89
C ALA A 122 -0.27 -12.03 -33.60
N VAL A 123 0.37 -11.30 -34.51
CA VAL A 123 -0.32 -10.35 -35.40
C VAL A 123 -1.35 -11.14 -36.22
N GLY A 124 -2.60 -10.68 -36.25
CA GLY A 124 -3.66 -11.32 -37.01
C GLY A 124 -3.39 -11.30 -38.52
N ASP A 125 -3.88 -12.32 -39.23
CA ASP A 125 -3.71 -12.44 -40.68
C ASP A 125 -4.31 -11.25 -41.44
N ALA A 126 -3.72 -10.93 -42.60
CA ALA A 126 -4.28 -9.93 -43.50
C ALA A 126 -5.69 -10.36 -43.97
N GLY A 127 -6.61 -9.40 -44.06
CA GLY A 127 -7.95 -9.65 -44.58
C GLY A 127 -7.93 -10.12 -46.04
N PRO A 128 -8.97 -10.86 -46.49
CA PRO A 128 -9.04 -11.33 -47.87
C PRO A 128 -9.14 -10.15 -48.86
N PRO A 129 -8.68 -10.32 -50.12
CA PRO A 129 -8.93 -9.35 -51.18
C PRO A 129 -10.42 -9.04 -51.32
N GLY A 130 -10.74 -7.78 -51.65
CA GLY A 130 -12.12 -7.39 -51.95
C GLY A 130 -12.67 -8.10 -53.20
N PRO A 131 -14.01 -8.21 -53.32
CA PRO A 131 -14.64 -8.84 -54.49
C PRO A 131 -14.33 -8.06 -55.78
N PRO A 132 -14.32 -8.73 -56.95
CA PRO A 132 -14.21 -8.05 -58.24
C PRO A 132 -15.32 -7.01 -58.44
N GLY A 133 -14.99 -5.90 -59.11
CA GLY A 133 -15.98 -4.91 -59.52
C GLY A 133 -17.01 -5.49 -60.49
N LEU A 134 -18.23 -4.94 -60.48
CA LEU A 134 -19.29 -5.36 -61.39
C LEU A 134 -18.93 -5.05 -62.85
N THR A 135 -19.17 -6.01 -63.74
CA THR A 135 -19.00 -5.83 -65.19
C THR A 135 -19.93 -4.72 -65.70
N GLY A 136 -19.40 -3.80 -66.51
CA GLY A 136 -20.19 -2.74 -67.14
C GLY A 136 -21.27 -3.31 -68.06
N SER A 137 -22.44 -2.66 -68.10
CA SER A 137 -23.55 -3.04 -68.98
C SER A 137 -23.15 -2.93 -70.46
N SER A 138 -23.52 -3.95 -71.26
CA SER A 138 -23.37 -3.92 -72.72
C SER A 138 -24.10 -2.71 -73.33
N GLY A 139 -23.44 -2.04 -74.29
CA GLY A 139 -24.06 -0.96 -75.06
C GLY A 139 -25.19 -1.47 -75.98
N PRO A 140 -26.15 -0.62 -76.35
CA PRO A 140 -27.25 -0.99 -77.24
C PRO A 140 -26.74 -1.39 -78.64
N ARG A 141 -27.41 -2.36 -79.27
CA ARG A 141 -27.11 -2.85 -80.63
C ARG A 141 -27.61 -1.83 -81.67
N GLY A 142 -26.76 -1.48 -82.65
CA GLY A 142 -27.14 -0.60 -83.76
C GLY A 142 -28.06 -1.30 -84.76
N GLU A 143 -29.10 -0.60 -85.20
CA GLU A 143 -30.01 -0.98 -86.28
C GLU A 143 -29.62 -0.22 -87.56
N GLY A 144 -29.70 -0.90 -88.70
CA GLY A 144 -29.54 -0.32 -90.04
C GLY A 144 -30.85 -0.36 -90.79
#